data_AF-A0A6A0ARU8-F1
#
_entry.id   AF-A0A6A0ARU8-F1
#
_cell.length_a   1.000
_cell.length_b   1.000
_cell.length_c   1.000
_cell.angle_alpha   90.00
_cell.angle_beta   90.00
_cell.angle_gamma   90.00
#
_symmetry.space_group_name_H-M   'P 1'
#
loop_
_entity.id
_entity.type
_entity.pdbx_description
1 polymer ?
#
loop_
_entity_poly.entity_id
_entity_poly.type
_entity_poly.pdbx_seq_one_letter_code
_entity_poly.pdbx_strand_id
1 'polypeptide(L)' 'MIRIRARLGDGRTSIEVDGHEGHVESGRVCAAVSAVTHTALLGLEELARQHPDLVSVEITEETS' A
#
# COMPACT_ATOMS: atom_id res chain seq x y z
N MET A 1 7.56 -10.81 11.36
CA MET A 1 6.83 -11.62 10.36
C MET A 1 5.88 -10.71 9.63
N ILE A 2 6.05 -10.59 8.30
CA ILE A 2 5.18 -9.77 7.46
C ILE A 2 3.84 -10.49 7.30
N ARG A 3 2.73 -9.79 7.51
CA ARG A 3 1.37 -10.30 7.26
C ARG A 3 0.70 -9.45 6.20
N ILE A 4 0.12 -10.09 5.20
CA ILE A 4 -0.65 -9.43 4.13
C ILE A 4 -2.07 -10.00 4.20
N ARG A 5 -3.06 -9.12 4.32
CA ARG A 5 -4.49 -9.46 4.29
C ARG A 5 -5.14 -8.74 3.11
N ALA A 6 -5.79 -9.48 2.23
CA ALA A 6 -6.49 -8.93 1.07
C ALA A 6 -7.98 -9.27 1.12
N ARG A 7 -8.83 -8.32 0.74
CA ARG A 7 -10.25 -8.52 0.49
C ARG A 7 -10.56 -8.05 -0.93
N LEU A 8 -11.13 -8.94 -1.73
CA LEU A 8 -11.53 -8.69 -3.11
C LEU A 8 -13.02 -8.99 -3.23
N GLY A 9 -13.79 -8.02 -3.73
CA GLY A 9 -15.22 -8.17 -3.97
C GLY A 9 -15.75 -7.11 -4.92
N ASP A 10 -17.04 -7.18 -5.22
CA ASP A 10 -17.70 -6.31 -6.19
C ASP A 10 -17.65 -4.85 -5.71
N GLY A 11 -16.77 -4.07 -6.34
CA GLY A 11 -16.59 -2.64 -6.04
C GLY A 11 -15.72 -2.34 -4.82
N ARG A 12 -15.10 -3.34 -4.16
CA ARG A 12 -14.19 -3.08 -3.03
C ARG A 12 -12.96 -3.98 -3.05
N THR A 13 -11.80 -3.33 -3.09
CA THR A 13 -10.48 -3.93 -2.90
C THR A 13 -9.83 -3.32 -1.67
N SER A 14 -9.26 -4.15 -0.80
CA SER A 14 -8.48 -3.70 0.37
C SER A 14 -7.27 -4.60 0.54
N ILE A 15 -6.11 -4.00 0.77
CA ILE A 15 -4.84 -4.66 1.06
C ILE A 15 -4.29 -4.03 2.34
N GLU A 16 -3.99 -4.86 3.34
CA GLU A 16 -3.45 -4.46 4.64
C GLU A 16 -2.12 -5.21 4.86
N VAL A 17 -1.06 -4.46 5.17
CA VAL A 17 0.32 -4.99 5.29
C VAL A 17 0.93 -4.58 6.62
N ASP A 18 1.22 -5.56 7.47
CA ASP A 18 1.75 -5.34 8.82
C ASP A 18 3.09 -6.05 9.05
N GLY A 19 3.87 -5.55 10.02
CA GLY A 19 5.07 -6.24 10.50
C GLY A 19 6.20 -6.31 9.45
N HIS A 20 6.21 -5.36 8.52
CA HIS A 20 7.21 -5.20 7.47
C HIS A 20 8.40 -4.33 7.88
N GLU A 21 8.40 -3.79 9.10
CA GLU A 21 9.51 -3.05 9.70
C GLU A 21 10.31 -3.93 10.69
N GLY A 22 11.64 -3.78 10.73
CA GLY A 22 12.46 -4.27 11.85
C GLY A 22 13.06 -5.67 11.76
N HIS A 23 13.27 -6.28 10.58
CA HIS A 23 14.05 -7.52 10.48
C HIS A 23 15.36 -7.30 9.70
N VAL A 24 16.46 -7.12 10.43
CA VAL A 24 17.81 -6.90 9.90
C VAL A 24 18.28 -8.07 9.01
N GLU A 25 17.86 -9.30 9.33
CA GLU A 25 18.18 -10.51 8.54
C GLU A 25 17.28 -10.70 7.30
N SER A 26 16.15 -10.00 7.20
CA SER A 26 15.17 -10.11 6.10
C SER A 26 14.93 -8.79 5.37
N GLY A 27 15.86 -7.82 5.48
CA GLY A 27 15.69 -6.47 4.95
C GLY A 27 15.33 -6.40 3.46
N ARG A 28 15.76 -7.37 2.65
CA ARG A 28 15.38 -7.48 1.23
C ARG A 28 13.88 -7.74 1.02
N VAL A 29 13.26 -8.54 1.88
CA VAL A 29 11.84 -8.88 1.80
C VAL A 29 10.98 -7.74 2.29
N CYS A 30 11.37 -7.09 3.39
CA CYS A 30 10.74 -5.86 3.88
C CYS A 30 10.72 -4.78 2.81
N ALA A 31 11.89 -4.48 2.22
CA ALA A 31 12.02 -3.48 1.16
C ALA A 31 11.21 -3.83 -0.08
N ALA A 32 11.16 -5.11 -0.48
CA ALA A 32 10.35 -5.54 -1.62
C ALA A 32 8.85 -5.33 -1.38
N VAL A 33 8.35 -5.69 -0.20
CA VAL A 33 6.94 -5.49 0.16
C VAL A 33 6.60 -4.00 0.19
N SER A 34 7.43 -3.17 0.83
CA SER A 34 7.26 -1.71 0.85
C SER A 34 7.31 -1.11 -0.55
N ALA A 35 8.21 -1.58 -1.42
CA ALA A 35 8.30 -1.08 -2.79
C ALA A 35 7.02 -1.38 -3.58
N VAL A 36 6.44 -2.57 -3.44
CA VAL A 36 5.20 -2.93 -4.15
C VAL A 36 4.02 -2.11 -3.64
N THR A 37 3.84 -1.99 -2.32
CA THR A 37 2.71 -1.22 -1.75
C THR A 37 2.82 0.27 -2.06
N HIS A 38 4.01 0.83 -1.97
CA HIS A 38 4.25 2.23 -2.31
C HIS A 38 4.08 2.48 -3.81
N THR A 39 4.53 1.56 -4.67
CA THR A 39 4.31 1.68 -6.12
C THR A 39 2.81 1.68 -6.46
N ALA A 40 2.01 0.87 -5.77
CA ALA A 40 0.56 0.88 -5.94
C ALA A 40 -0.05 2.24 -5.54
N LEU A 41 0.40 2.82 -4.41
CA LEU A 41 -0.04 4.15 -3.98
C LEU A 41 0.32 5.24 -5.01
N LEU A 42 1.57 5.27 -5.48
CA LEU A 42 2.02 6.21 -6.52
C LEU A 42 1.18 6.10 -7.80
N GLY A 43 0.82 4.87 -8.21
CA GLY A 43 -0.06 4.65 -9.36
C GLY A 43 -1.47 5.20 -9.15
N LEU A 44 -2.03 5.07 -7.95
CA LEU A 44 -3.35 5.63 -7.61
C LEU A 44 -3.32 7.16 -7.54
N GLU A 45 -2.27 7.76 -6.96
CA GLU A 45 -2.08 9.21 -6.95
C GLU A 45 -1.98 9.78 -8.37
N GLU A 46 -1.24 9.10 -9.25
CA GLU A 46 -1.11 9.52 -10.66
C GLU A 46 -2.46 9.43 -11.40
N LEU A 47 -3.28 8.41 -11.13
CA LEU A 47 -4.64 8.31 -11.67
C LEU A 47 -5.54 9.44 -11.15
N ALA A 48 -5.47 9.78 -9.87
CA ALA A 48 -6.19 10.92 -9.31
C ALA A 48 -5.77 12.25 -9.96
N ARG A 49 -4.48 12.41 -10.25
CA ARG A 49 -3.95 13.59 -10.96
C ARG A 49 -4.47 13.68 -12.40
N GLN A 50 -4.58 12.55 -13.09
CA GLN A 50 -5.07 12.50 -14.49
C GLN A 50 -6.60 12.60 -14.60
N HIS A 51 -7.33 12.12 -13.59
CA HIS A 51 -8.79 12.00 -13.60
C HIS A 51 -9.43 12.52 -12.29
N PRO A 52 -9.29 13.82 -11.98
CA PRO A 52 -9.70 14.39 -10.69
C PRO A 52 -11.22 14.36 -10.44
N ASP A 53 -12.03 14.18 -11.48
CA ASP A 53 -13.48 14.03 -11.43
C ASP A 53 -13.94 12.59 -11.13
N LEU A 54 -13.05 11.60 -11.26
CA LEU A 54 -13.36 10.17 -11.12
C LEU A 54 -12.62 9.49 -9.98
N VAL A 55 -11.44 10.00 -9.60
CA VAL A 55 -10.54 9.34 -8.66
C VAL A 55 -10.07 10.34 -7.60
N SER A 56 -10.23 9.97 -6.33
CA SER A 56 -9.66 10.69 -5.19
C SER A 56 -8.75 9.77 -4.38
N VAL A 57 -7.72 10.35 -3.77
CA VAL A 57 -6.79 9.65 -2.88
C VAL A 57 -6.71 10.43 -1.57
N GLU A 58 -6.87 9.72 -0.46
CA GLU A 58 -6.65 10.23 0.89
C GLU A 58 -5.56 9.37 1.55
N ILE A 59 -4.51 10.04 2.06
CA ILE A 59 -3.41 9.39 2.76
C ILE A 59 -3.47 9.84 4.22
N THR A 60 -3.64 8.87 5.13
CA THR A 60 -3.59 9.09 6.57
C THR A 60 -2.30 8.49 7.10
N GLU A 61 -1.47 9.31 7.74
CA GLU A 61 -0.28 8.85 8.45
C GLU A 61 -0.65 8.57 9.90
N GLU A 62 -0.50 7.33 10.35
CA GLU A 62 -0.65 6.98 11.76
C GLU A 62 0.70 7.12 12.46
N THR A 63 0.81 8.10 13.36
CA THR A 63 1.99 8.25 14.22
C THR A 63 1.95 7.17 15.31
N SER A 64 3.01 6.36 15.40
CA SER A 64 3.26 5.44 16.53
C SER A 64 3.81 6.16 17.76
#